data_AF-A0A7C6LNL2-F1
#
_entry.id   AF-A0A7C6LNL2-F1
#
_cell.length_a   1.000
_cell.length_b   1.000
_cell.length_c   1.000
_cell.angle_alpha   90.00
_cell.angle_beta   90.00
_cell.angle_gamma   90.00
#
_symmetry.space_group_name_H-M   'P 1'
#
loop_
_entity.id
_entity.type
_entity.pdbx_description
1 polymer ?
#
loop_
_entity_poly.entity_id
_entity_poly.type
_entity_poly.pdbx_seq_one_letter_code
_entity_poly.pdbx_strand_id
1 'polypeptide(L)'
;MSFKENILQKSKAAGKTIVLPESDDPRVAEAAAKILAEKIAKIILIGDKAEITSLYSDLDLSDAVFEDPSTSNLREEFNQKYLELRKHKGCTEADAVEAMGEPIPFGVMMVKAGLADGLVAGAVHSTADTLRPALRILRTKPGTKLVSSFILMDSPEKEYGEDGLILFS
;
A
#
# COMPACT_ATOMS: atom_id res chain seq x y z
N MET A 1 -19.60 3.28 -20.13
CA MET A 1 -18.84 2.73 -18.99
C MET A 1 -18.02 3.87 -18.43
N SER A 2 -18.18 4.23 -17.16
CA SER A 2 -17.42 5.32 -16.54
C SER A 2 -15.93 4.97 -16.46
N PHE A 3 -15.06 5.98 -16.32
CA PHE A 3 -13.63 5.76 -16.10
C PHE A 3 -13.38 4.82 -14.92
N LYS A 4 -14.11 5.03 -13.81
CA LYS A 4 -14.04 4.20 -12.60
C LYS A 4 -14.37 2.73 -12.89
N GLU A 5 -15.47 2.47 -13.61
CA GLU A 5 -15.86 1.10 -13.98
C GLU A 5 -14.79 0.41 -14.83
N ASN A 6 -14.19 1.14 -15.78
CA ASN A 6 -13.13 0.60 -16.62
C ASN A 6 -11.90 0.20 -15.80
N ILE A 7 -11.47 1.05 -14.86
CA ILE A 7 -10.36 0.75 -13.95
C ILE A 7 -10.69 -0.45 -13.07
N LEU A 8 -11.90 -0.54 -12.51
CA LEU A 8 -12.30 -1.69 -11.68
C LEU A 8 -12.25 -3.00 -12.46
N GLN A 9 -12.71 -3.03 -13.71
CA GLN A 9 -12.62 -4.22 -14.56
C GLN A 9 -11.17 -4.62 -14.84
N LYS A 10 -10.31 -3.65 -15.18
CA LYS A 10 -8.88 -3.89 -15.40
C LYS A 10 -8.18 -4.40 -14.14
N SER A 11 -8.51 -3.86 -12.98
CA SER A 11 -7.96 -4.31 -11.69
C SER A 11 -8.32 -5.76 -11.40
N LYS A 12 -9.61 -6.13 -11.55
CA LYS A 12 -10.07 -7.52 -11.40
C LYS A 12 -9.31 -8.48 -12.32
N ALA A 13 -9.11 -8.10 -13.58
CA ALA A 13 -8.36 -8.90 -14.55
C ALA A 13 -6.86 -9.00 -14.21
N ALA A 14 -6.27 -7.96 -13.61
CA ALA A 14 -4.85 -7.92 -13.27
C ALA A 14 -4.50 -8.76 -12.03
N GLY A 15 -5.45 -8.96 -11.11
CA GLY A 15 -5.30 -9.85 -9.95
C GLY A 15 -4.12 -9.49 -9.03
N LYS A 16 -3.82 -8.19 -8.93
CA LYS A 16 -2.67 -7.65 -8.20
C LYS A 16 -2.81 -7.77 -6.68
N THR A 17 -1.70 -7.83 -5.97
CA THR A 17 -1.64 -7.89 -4.50
C THR A 17 -1.33 -6.50 -3.93
N ILE A 18 -2.19 -6.00 -3.04
CA ILE A 18 -2.07 -4.67 -2.43
C ILE A 18 -1.93 -4.79 -0.92
N VAL A 19 -0.96 -4.08 -0.36
CA VAL A 19 -0.77 -3.96 1.10
C VAL A 19 -1.58 -2.78 1.64
N LEU A 20 -2.29 -3.01 2.74
CA LEU A 20 -3.03 -2.02 3.51
C LEU A 20 -2.47 -1.98 4.94
N PRO A 21 -1.58 -1.04 5.27
CA PRO A 21 -0.84 -1.06 6.53
C PRO A 21 -1.57 -0.43 7.73
N GLU A 22 -2.72 0.21 7.49
CA GLU A 22 -3.52 0.90 8.52
C GLU A 22 -4.75 0.04 8.87
N SER A 23 -4.52 -1.22 9.23
CA SER A 23 -5.58 -2.24 9.35
C SER A 23 -6.47 -2.07 10.59
N ASP A 24 -6.10 -1.18 11.50
CA ASP A 24 -6.84 -0.75 12.68
C ASP A 24 -7.84 0.38 12.40
N ASP A 25 -7.81 0.98 11.20
CA ASP A 25 -8.80 1.96 10.77
C ASP A 25 -10.03 1.27 10.15
N PRO A 26 -11.25 1.56 10.62
CA PRO A 26 -12.47 0.90 10.14
C PRO A 26 -12.71 1.12 8.65
N ARG A 27 -12.31 2.27 8.08
CA ARG A 27 -12.50 2.55 6.64
C ARG A 27 -11.60 1.65 5.79
N VAL A 28 -10.41 1.32 6.30
CA VAL A 28 -9.47 0.41 5.63
C VAL A 28 -9.98 -1.03 5.70
N ALA A 29 -10.45 -1.48 6.86
CA ALA A 29 -11.04 -2.81 7.02
C ALA A 29 -12.30 -3.01 6.15
N GLU A 30 -13.20 -2.02 6.13
CA GLU A 30 -14.39 -2.04 5.26
C GLU A 30 -14.01 -2.07 3.77
N ALA A 31 -12.98 -1.32 3.37
CA ALA A 31 -12.49 -1.33 2.00
C ALA A 31 -11.87 -2.69 1.63
N ALA A 32 -11.09 -3.28 2.54
CA ALA A 32 -10.50 -4.60 2.36
C ALA A 32 -11.59 -5.67 2.14
N ALA A 33 -12.61 -5.71 3.00
CA ALA A 33 -13.72 -6.65 2.87
C ALA A 33 -14.45 -6.51 1.52
N LYS A 34 -14.73 -5.26 1.08
CA LYS A 34 -15.33 -5.00 -0.25
C LYS A 34 -14.43 -5.45 -1.40
N ILE A 35 -13.13 -5.16 -1.33
CA ILE A 35 -12.15 -5.55 -2.35
C ILE A 35 -12.07 -7.07 -2.50
N LEU A 36 -12.07 -7.80 -1.38
CA LEU A 36 -12.03 -9.26 -1.35
C LEU A 36 -13.33 -9.85 -1.91
N ALA A 37 -14.49 -9.41 -1.41
CA ALA A 37 -15.81 -9.87 -1.86
C ALA A 37 -16.01 -9.66 -3.37
N GLU A 38 -15.56 -8.53 -3.90
CA GLU A 38 -15.65 -8.21 -5.33
C GLU A 38 -14.49 -8.74 -6.18
N LYS A 39 -13.49 -9.38 -5.56
CA LYS A 39 -12.26 -9.89 -6.18
C LYS A 39 -11.51 -8.83 -7.00
N ILE A 40 -11.45 -7.60 -6.48
CA ILE A 40 -10.77 -6.47 -7.14
C ILE A 40 -9.25 -6.65 -7.09
N ALA A 41 -8.72 -7.14 -5.97
CA ALA A 41 -7.30 -7.37 -5.72
C ALA A 41 -7.14 -8.42 -4.60
N LYS A 42 -5.93 -8.97 -4.47
CA LYS A 42 -5.53 -9.71 -3.27
C LYS A 42 -5.08 -8.70 -2.22
N ILE A 43 -5.43 -8.91 -0.96
CA ILE A 43 -5.12 -7.98 0.13
C ILE A 43 -4.16 -8.60 1.13
N ILE A 44 -3.17 -7.80 1.53
CA ILE A 44 -2.34 -8.03 2.71
C ILE A 44 -2.66 -6.94 3.72
N LEU A 45 -3.15 -7.32 4.90
CA LEU A 45 -3.36 -6.45 6.06
C LEU A 45 -2.13 -6.53 6.97
N ILE A 46 -1.62 -5.38 7.40
CA ILE A 46 -0.51 -5.33 8.35
C ILE A 46 -1.04 -5.14 9.77
N GLY A 47 -0.68 -6.05 10.67
CA GLY A 47 -1.09 -6.06 12.07
C GLY A 47 -1.48 -7.45 12.57
N ASP A 48 -1.82 -7.55 13.86
CA ASP A 48 -2.18 -8.82 14.48
C ASP A 48 -3.53 -9.34 13.94
N LYS A 49 -3.51 -10.58 13.45
CA LYS A 49 -4.69 -11.21 12.85
C LYS A 49 -5.85 -11.35 13.83
N ALA A 50 -5.57 -11.75 15.07
CA ALA A 50 -6.61 -12.01 16.06
C ALA A 50 -7.27 -10.69 16.49
N GLU A 51 -6.48 -9.64 16.71
CA GLU A 51 -6.97 -8.30 17.03
C GLU A 51 -7.84 -7.74 15.91
N ILE A 52 -7.36 -7.74 14.65
CA ILE A 52 -8.12 -7.21 13.51
C ILE A 52 -9.42 -8.00 13.29
N THR A 53 -9.36 -9.33 13.34
CA THR A 53 -10.55 -10.17 13.15
C THR A 53 -11.55 -9.99 14.30
N SER A 54 -11.07 -9.80 15.53
CA SER A 54 -11.94 -9.52 16.68
C SER A 54 -12.55 -8.12 16.62
N LEU A 55 -11.81 -7.13 16.12
CA LEU A 55 -12.26 -5.75 16.01
C LEU A 55 -13.35 -5.60 14.93
N TYR A 56 -13.26 -6.39 13.86
CA TYR A 56 -14.17 -6.35 12.72
C TYR A 56 -14.87 -7.69 12.48
N SER A 57 -15.46 -8.27 13.53
CA SER A 57 -16.13 -9.57 13.47
C SER A 57 -17.26 -9.67 12.44
N ASP A 58 -17.85 -8.52 12.07
CA ASP A 58 -18.93 -8.44 11.09
C ASP A 58 -18.44 -8.33 9.63
N LEU A 59 -17.13 -8.19 9.42
CA LEU A 59 -16.52 -8.09 8.09
C LEU A 59 -15.90 -9.43 7.68
N ASP A 60 -16.12 -9.85 6.44
CA ASP A 60 -15.44 -11.01 5.87
C ASP A 60 -14.04 -10.62 5.37
N LEU A 61 -13.04 -10.92 6.20
CA LEU A 61 -11.61 -10.75 5.91
C LEU A 61 -10.90 -12.11 5.75
N SER A 62 -11.64 -13.20 5.56
CA SER A 62 -11.10 -14.57 5.56
C SER A 62 -10.09 -14.82 4.43
N ASP A 63 -10.27 -14.16 3.29
CA ASP A 63 -9.38 -14.22 2.13
C ASP A 63 -8.17 -13.26 2.21
N ALA A 64 -8.07 -12.43 3.27
CA ALA A 64 -6.91 -11.57 3.47
C ALA A 64 -5.70 -12.37 3.99
N VAL A 65 -4.51 -11.96 3.54
CA VAL A 65 -3.26 -12.34 4.20
C VAL A 65 -2.99 -11.34 5.31
N PHE A 66 -2.55 -11.81 6.47
CA PHE A 66 -2.18 -10.98 7.60
C PHE A 66 -0.69 -11.11 7.86
N GLU A 67 0.00 -9.99 7.97
CA GLU A 67 1.42 -9.93 8.33
C GLU A 67 1.60 -8.96 9.49
N ASP A 68 2.16 -9.44 10.60
CA ASP A 68 2.46 -8.60 11.75
C ASP A 68 3.98 -8.37 11.80
N PRO A 69 4.47 -7.11 11.71
CA PRO A 69 5.89 -6.80 11.81
C PRO A 69 6.55 -7.33 13.09
N SER A 70 5.77 -7.47 14.18
CA SER A 70 6.26 -7.92 15.47
C SER A 70 6.56 -9.42 15.52
N THR A 71 5.82 -10.23 14.75
CA THR A 71 5.90 -11.71 14.75
C THR A 71 6.29 -12.33 13.42
N SER A 72 6.35 -11.55 12.32
CA SER A 72 6.63 -12.06 10.98
C SER A 72 8.03 -12.65 10.86
N ASN A 73 8.11 -13.79 10.17
CA ASN A 73 9.39 -14.44 9.83
C ASN A 73 10.25 -13.59 8.88
N LEU A 74 9.67 -12.60 8.22
CA LEU A 74 10.35 -11.67 7.31
C LEU A 74 11.15 -10.59 8.05
N ARG A 75 10.93 -10.42 9.35
CA ARG A 75 11.45 -9.29 10.14
C ARG A 75 12.98 -9.18 10.04
N GLU A 76 13.70 -10.28 10.27
CA GLU A 76 15.16 -10.27 10.24
C GLU A 76 15.70 -9.94 8.84
N GLU A 77 15.13 -10.54 7.80
CA GLU A 77 15.48 -10.27 6.41
C GLU A 77 15.22 -8.79 6.05
N PHE A 78 14.09 -8.25 6.49
CA PHE A 78 13.70 -6.88 6.21
C PHE A 78 14.57 -5.87 6.96
N ASN A 79 14.96 -6.15 8.20
CA ASN A 79 15.92 -5.35 8.95
C ASN A 79 17.25 -5.24 8.20
N GLN A 80 17.79 -6.38 7.75
CA GLN A 80 19.04 -6.44 7.01
C GLN A 80 18.94 -5.68 5.68
N LYS A 81 17.87 -5.90 4.91
CA LYS A 81 17.63 -5.19 3.64
C LYS A 81 17.51 -3.67 3.86
N TYR A 82 16.79 -3.24 4.88
CA TYR A 82 16.64 -1.81 5.17
C TYR A 82 17.98 -1.19 5.57
N LEU A 83 18.74 -1.86 6.42
CA LEU A 83 20.09 -1.44 6.81
C LEU A 83 20.99 -1.29 5.60
N GLU A 84 21.06 -2.28 4.71
CA GLU A 84 21.84 -2.23 3.47
C GLU A 84 21.44 -1.04 2.59
N LEU A 85 20.14 -0.83 2.38
CA LEU A 85 19.61 0.29 1.59
C LEU A 85 20.00 1.66 2.15
N ARG A 86 20.22 1.75 3.47
CA ARG A 86 20.36 3.01 4.19
C ARG A 86 21.72 3.19 4.87
N LYS A 87 22.63 2.21 4.78
CA LYS A 87 23.97 2.25 5.39
C LYS A 87 24.77 3.49 4.96
N HIS A 88 24.69 3.85 3.69
CA HIS A 88 25.33 5.06 3.13
C HIS A 88 24.78 6.39 3.69
N LYS A 89 23.66 6.36 4.44
CA LYS A 89 23.06 7.50 5.15
C LYS A 89 23.25 7.42 6.67
N GLY A 90 24.13 6.54 7.16
CA GLY A 90 24.42 6.39 8.59
C GLY A 90 23.38 5.58 9.37
N CYS A 91 22.53 4.80 8.69
CA CYS A 91 21.57 3.90 9.34
C CYS A 91 22.29 2.85 10.18
N THR A 92 21.84 2.69 11.41
CA THR A 92 22.27 1.64 12.35
C THR A 92 21.33 0.45 12.31
N GLU A 93 21.73 -0.66 12.95
CA GLU A 93 20.85 -1.82 13.13
C GLU A 93 19.61 -1.47 13.95
N ALA A 94 19.74 -0.65 14.99
CA ALA A 94 18.62 -0.18 15.80
C ALA A 94 17.62 0.62 14.97
N ASP A 95 18.09 1.53 14.10
CA ASP A 95 17.22 2.30 13.19
C ASP A 95 16.46 1.38 12.21
N ALA A 96 17.09 0.27 11.80
CA ALA A 96 16.47 -0.68 10.88
C ALA A 96 15.38 -1.50 11.58
N VAL A 97 15.64 -1.95 12.82
CA VAL A 97 14.65 -2.65 13.65
C VAL A 97 13.46 -1.74 13.95
N GLU A 98 13.71 -0.48 14.33
CA GLU A 98 12.65 0.49 14.57
C GLU A 98 11.82 0.71 13.29
N ALA A 99 12.48 1.01 12.16
CA ALA A 99 11.78 1.26 10.92
C ALA A 99 10.93 0.07 10.46
N MET A 100 11.45 -1.16 10.53
CA MET A 100 10.72 -2.36 10.11
C MET A 100 9.72 -2.86 11.15
N GLY A 101 9.70 -2.31 12.37
CA GLY A 101 8.61 -2.53 13.32
C GLY A 101 7.33 -1.76 12.94
N GLU A 102 7.45 -0.72 12.11
CA GLU A 102 6.33 0.14 11.74
C GLU A 102 5.53 -0.42 10.55
N PRO A 103 4.19 -0.35 10.56
CA PRO A 103 3.35 -0.96 9.52
C PRO A 103 3.61 -0.45 8.09
N ILE A 104 3.74 0.88 7.92
CA ILE A 104 3.94 1.47 6.59
C ILE A 104 5.32 1.07 6.01
N PRO A 105 6.46 1.29 6.68
CA PRO A 105 7.75 0.87 6.15
C PRO A 105 7.84 -0.65 5.90
N PHE A 106 7.27 -1.48 6.79
CA PHE A 106 7.22 -2.94 6.58
C PHE A 106 6.46 -3.28 5.31
N GLY A 107 5.26 -2.72 5.13
CA GLY A 107 4.45 -2.92 3.92
C GLY A 107 5.16 -2.42 2.64
N VAL A 108 5.86 -1.29 2.72
CA VAL A 108 6.68 -0.80 1.60
C VAL A 108 7.84 -1.76 1.28
N MET A 109 8.46 -2.37 2.31
CA MET A 109 9.49 -3.38 2.12
C MET A 109 8.95 -4.65 1.48
N MET A 110 7.72 -5.08 1.81
CA MET A 110 7.05 -6.19 1.12
C MET A 110 6.93 -5.94 -0.40
N VAL A 111 6.53 -4.72 -0.79
CA VAL A 111 6.47 -4.32 -2.20
C VAL A 111 7.88 -4.35 -2.82
N LYS A 112 8.89 -3.83 -2.11
CA LYS A 112 10.28 -3.85 -2.59
C LYS A 112 10.84 -5.26 -2.76
N ALA A 113 10.42 -6.20 -1.91
CA ALA A 113 10.80 -7.60 -1.94
C ALA A 113 10.00 -8.43 -2.98
N GLY A 114 9.01 -7.83 -3.65
CA GLY A 114 8.18 -8.50 -4.65
C GLY A 114 7.08 -9.41 -4.06
N LEU A 115 6.77 -9.24 -2.76
CA LEU A 115 5.68 -9.97 -2.09
C LEU A 115 4.31 -9.30 -2.33
N ALA A 116 4.31 -8.05 -2.76
CA ALA A 116 3.12 -7.30 -3.17
C ALA A 116 3.43 -6.39 -4.36
N ASP A 117 2.39 -6.01 -5.10
CA ASP A 117 2.48 -5.14 -6.28
C ASP A 117 2.32 -3.64 -5.95
N GLY A 118 1.75 -3.32 -4.79
CA GLY A 118 1.53 -1.94 -4.37
C GLY A 118 1.10 -1.83 -2.92
N LEU A 119 1.02 -0.58 -2.44
CA LEU A 119 0.59 -0.22 -1.09
C LEU A 119 -0.29 1.01 -1.14
N VAL A 120 -1.36 1.02 -0.33
CA VAL A 120 -2.24 2.18 -0.16
C VAL A 120 -2.32 2.49 1.34
N ALA A 121 -2.02 3.73 1.72
CA ALA A 121 -2.04 4.22 3.08
C ALA A 121 -2.33 5.73 3.11
N GLY A 122 -2.43 6.31 4.30
CA GLY A 122 -2.71 7.73 4.53
C GLY A 122 -4.14 7.99 4.99
N ALA A 123 -4.86 6.97 5.45
CA ALA A 123 -6.16 7.13 6.09
C ALA A 123 -6.02 7.83 7.46
N VAL A 124 -4.97 7.47 8.21
CA VAL A 124 -4.66 8.03 9.54
C VAL A 124 -3.24 8.59 9.65
N HIS A 125 -2.39 8.37 8.65
CA HIS A 125 -1.06 8.97 8.55
C HIS A 125 -1.00 10.19 7.63
N SER A 126 -0.08 11.12 7.91
CA SER A 126 0.14 12.26 7.04
C SER A 126 0.75 11.84 5.69
N THR A 127 0.52 12.62 4.64
CA THR A 127 1.15 12.39 3.33
C THR A 127 2.68 12.28 3.42
N ALA A 128 3.30 13.07 4.31
CA ALA A 128 4.75 13.03 4.52
C ALA A 128 5.19 11.69 5.14
N ASP A 129 4.41 11.15 6.07
CA ASP A 129 4.71 9.88 6.74
C ASP A 129 4.47 8.67 5.84
N THR A 130 3.56 8.76 4.87
CA THR A 130 3.40 7.73 3.84
C THR A 130 4.48 7.80 2.76
N LEU A 131 4.82 9.01 2.27
CA LEU A 131 5.78 9.17 1.17
C LEU A 131 7.23 8.93 1.60
N ARG A 132 7.60 9.30 2.83
CA ARG A 132 8.97 9.20 3.31
C ARG A 132 9.48 7.75 3.28
N PRO A 133 8.79 6.74 3.83
CA PRO A 133 9.18 5.33 3.71
C PRO A 133 9.25 4.86 2.24
N ALA A 134 8.26 5.20 1.42
CA ALA A 134 8.24 4.85 -0.01
C ALA A 134 9.48 5.35 -0.74
N LEU A 135 9.88 6.62 -0.53
CA LEU A 135 11.08 7.20 -1.13
C LEU A 135 12.38 6.61 -0.56
N ARG A 136 12.40 6.22 0.72
CA ARG A 136 13.57 5.61 1.35
C ARG A 136 13.83 4.19 0.85
N ILE A 137 12.78 3.42 0.58
CA ILE A 137 12.84 1.98 0.30
C ILE A 137 12.67 1.69 -1.21
N LEU A 138 11.58 2.14 -1.83
CA LEU A 138 11.28 1.88 -3.24
C LEU A 138 12.09 2.77 -4.18
N ARG A 139 12.24 4.06 -3.81
CA ARG A 139 12.81 5.13 -4.64
C ARG A 139 12.01 5.38 -5.92
N THR A 140 12.52 6.25 -6.77
CA THR A 140 11.95 6.50 -8.10
C THR A 140 12.29 5.37 -9.08
N LYS A 141 11.46 5.24 -10.12
CA LYS A 141 11.76 4.37 -11.26
C LYS A 141 13.11 4.76 -11.90
N PRO A 142 13.92 3.79 -12.40
CA PRO A 142 15.13 4.10 -13.15
C PRO A 142 14.87 5.13 -14.26
N GLY A 143 15.72 6.14 -14.35
CA GLY A 143 15.57 7.27 -15.29
C GLY A 143 14.65 8.40 -14.80
N THR A 144 13.98 8.26 -13.65
CA THR A 144 13.10 9.30 -13.08
C THR A 144 13.76 9.95 -11.88
N LYS A 145 13.77 11.30 -11.83
CA LYS A 145 14.43 12.07 -10.77
C LYS A 145 13.53 12.41 -9.57
N LEU A 146 12.22 12.50 -9.79
CA LEU A 146 11.26 12.99 -8.81
C LEU A 146 9.95 12.21 -8.88
N VAL A 147 9.23 12.19 -7.78
CA VAL A 147 7.83 11.76 -7.73
C VAL A 147 6.93 12.97 -7.86
N SER A 148 5.79 12.81 -8.50
CA SER A 148 4.73 13.81 -8.57
C SER A 148 3.39 13.18 -8.20
N SER A 149 2.42 14.03 -7.85
CA SER A 149 1.02 13.65 -7.73
C SER A 149 0.27 14.07 -8.99
N PHE A 150 -0.81 13.39 -9.31
CA PHE A 150 -1.73 13.84 -10.34
C PHE A 150 -3.17 13.61 -9.88
N ILE A 151 -4.10 14.34 -10.49
CA ILE A 151 -5.54 14.21 -10.32
C ILE A 151 -6.13 13.91 -11.70
N LEU A 152 -7.02 12.92 -11.76
CA LEU A 152 -7.86 12.68 -12.93
C LEU A 152 -9.20 13.37 -12.72
N MET A 153 -9.57 14.23 -13.66
CA MET A 153 -10.83 14.95 -13.67
C MET A 153 -11.71 14.39 -14.80
N ASP A 154 -12.89 13.88 -14.46
CA ASP A 154 -13.90 13.40 -15.41
C ASP A 154 -15.00 14.46 -15.52
N SER A 155 -14.90 15.31 -16.56
CA SER A 155 -15.81 16.42 -16.81
C SER A 155 -17.09 15.96 -17.50
N PRO A 156 -18.26 16.57 -17.18
CA PRO A 156 -19.46 16.40 -17.98
C PRO A 156 -19.35 17.04 -19.38
N GLU A 157 -18.45 18.02 -19.56
CA GLU A 157 -18.19 18.67 -20.85
C GLU A 157 -17.25 17.81 -21.68
N LYS A 158 -17.84 16.95 -22.52
CA LYS A 158 -17.14 15.90 -23.26
C LYS A 158 -16.27 16.42 -24.41
N GLU A 159 -16.43 17.67 -24.82
CA GLU A 159 -15.58 18.30 -25.84
C GLU A 159 -14.13 18.57 -25.37
N TYR A 160 -13.85 18.56 -24.06
CA TYR A 160 -12.51 18.83 -23.52
C TYR A 160 -11.79 17.54 -23.12
N GLY A 161 -10.47 17.49 -23.34
CA GLY A 161 -9.64 16.34 -22.98
C GLY A 161 -9.96 15.09 -23.80
N GLU A 162 -9.85 13.91 -23.17
CA GLU A 162 -10.24 12.63 -23.76
C GLU A 162 -11.63 12.24 -23.26
N ASP A 163 -12.67 12.64 -24.01
CA ASP A 163 -14.09 12.44 -23.63
C ASP A 163 -14.41 12.98 -22.21
N GLY A 164 -13.99 14.22 -21.96
CA GLY A 164 -14.11 14.88 -20.66
C GLY A 164 -13.04 14.46 -19.64
N LEU A 165 -12.22 13.44 -19.91
CA LEU A 165 -11.15 13.02 -19.00
C LEU A 165 -9.89 13.87 -19.19
N ILE A 166 -9.39 14.42 -18.08
CA ILE A 166 -8.23 15.31 -18.06
C ILE A 166 -7.29 14.89 -16.92
N LEU A 167 -5.99 14.79 -17.20
CA LEU A 167 -4.95 14.53 -16.21
C LEU A 167 -4.24 15.83 -15.83
N PHE A 168 -4.27 16.18 -14.55
CA PHE A 168 -3.57 17.35 -13.98
C PHE A 168 -2.46 16.88 -13.05
N SER A 169 -1.21 17.31 -13.27
CA SER A 169 -0.03 16.91 -12.49
C SER A 169 0.88 18.08 -12.15
#